data_AF-A0A6I1NRS6-F1
#
_entry.id   AF-A0A6I1NRS6-F1
#
_cell.length_a   1.000
_cell.length_b   1.000
_cell.length_c   1.000
_cell.angle_alpha   90.00
_cell.angle_beta   90.00
_cell.angle_gamma   90.00
#
_symmetry.space_group_name_H-M   'P 1'
#
loop_
_entity.id
_entity.type
_entity.pdbx_description
1 polymer ?
#
loop_
_entity_poly.entity_id
_entity_poly.type
_entity_poly.pdbx_seq_one_letter_code
_entity_poly.pdbx_strand_id
1 'polypeptide(L)' 'MPIVKVKPTSAGRRAVVKVVDPDLHKGAPLASLVEKKNSPGGRNNNGHITTRHRGGGHKKRYRL' A
#
# COMPACT_ATOMS: atom_id res chain seq x y z
N MET A 1 0.91 19.23 -1.26
CA MET A 1 0.62 18.05 -0.40
C MET A 1 0.75 18.44 1.07
N PRO A 2 -0.35 18.63 1.81
CA PRO A 2 -0.28 18.89 3.25
C PRO A 2 0.24 17.68 4.04
N ILE A 3 1.16 17.95 4.94
CA ILE A 3 1.67 17.00 5.95
C ILE A 3 0.87 17.22 7.24
N VAL A 4 0.17 16.18 7.70
CA VAL A 4 -0.69 16.25 8.88
C VAL A 4 -0.13 15.39 10.00
N LYS A 5 0.23 16.03 11.13
CA LYS A 5 0.60 15.33 12.37
C LYS A 5 -0.68 14.82 13.07
N VAL A 6 -0.72 13.54 13.41
CA VAL A 6 -1.90 12.93 14.03
C VAL A 6 -1.95 13.25 15.53
N LYS A 7 -3.16 13.46 16.09
CA LYS A 7 -3.35 13.63 17.53
C LYS A 7 -2.87 12.38 18.29
N PRO A 8 -2.12 12.53 19.41
CA PRO A 8 -1.51 11.40 20.13
C PRO A 8 -2.52 10.68 21.05
N THR A 9 -3.60 10.12 20.49
CA THR A 9 -4.65 9.43 21.27
C THR A 9 -4.23 8.05 21.78
N SER A 10 -3.15 7.48 21.26
CA SER A 10 -2.55 6.22 21.71
C SER A 10 -1.04 6.21 21.43
N ALA A 11 -0.27 5.35 22.12
CA ALA A 11 1.19 5.28 21.98
C ALA A 11 1.64 5.07 20.52
N GLY A 12 1.01 4.12 19.81
CA GLY A 12 1.33 3.84 18.41
C GLY A 12 1.00 4.97 17.42
N ARG A 13 0.15 5.94 17.80
CA ARG A 13 -0.21 7.08 16.94
C ARG A 13 0.67 8.32 17.13
N ARG A 14 1.45 8.41 18.22
CA ARG A 14 2.13 9.66 18.63
C ARG A 14 3.11 10.21 17.59
N ALA A 15 3.85 9.31 16.93
CA ALA A 15 4.83 9.68 15.92
C ALA A 15 4.29 9.59 14.47
N VAL A 16 2.99 9.30 14.30
CA VAL A 16 2.42 9.12 12.96
C VAL A 16 2.23 10.46 12.29
N VAL A 17 2.84 10.58 11.11
CA VAL A 17 2.69 11.71 10.20
C VAL A 17 2.07 11.18 8.91
N LYS A 18 0.99 11.81 8.44
CA LYS A 18 0.28 11.41 7.21
C LYS A 18 0.47 12.47 6.14
N VAL A 19 0.62 12.02 4.90
CA VAL A 19 0.51 12.87 3.72
C VAL A 19 -0.93 12.76 3.23
N VAL A 20 -1.63 13.89 3.15
CA VAL A 20 -3.02 13.94 2.66
C VAL A 20 -3.03 14.75 1.38
N ASP A 21 -3.72 14.26 0.36
CA ASP A 21 -3.91 14.98 -0.90
C ASP A 21 -5.41 15.13 -1.15
N PRO A 22 -5.99 16.34 -1.06
CA PRO A 22 -7.42 16.56 -1.25
C PRO A 22 -7.87 16.35 -2.71
N ASP A 23 -6.94 16.42 -3.66
CA ASP A 23 -7.23 16.36 -5.10
C ASP A 23 -7.31 14.92 -5.61
N LEU A 24 -6.94 13.95 -4.78
CA LEU A 24 -6.96 12.54 -5.14
C LEU A 24 -8.40 12.02 -5.30
N HIS A 25 -8.67 11.34 -6.42
CA HIS A 25 -9.97 10.74 -6.72
C HIS A 25 -10.40 9.71 -5.64
N LYS A 26 -11.62 9.85 -5.11
CA LYS A 26 -12.14 9.07 -3.98
C LYS A 26 -12.82 7.75 -4.37
N GLY A 27 -13.17 7.58 -5.64
CA GLY A 27 -13.91 6.43 -6.15
C GLY A 27 -13.04 5.25 -6.58
N ALA A 28 -13.67 4.32 -7.29
CA ALA A 28 -12.96 3.20 -7.92
C ALA A 28 -12.08 3.69 -9.09
N PRO A 29 -10.95 3.04 -9.36
CA PRO A 29 -10.15 3.33 -10.56
C PRO A 29 -10.93 2.96 -11.83
N LEU A 30 -10.54 3.58 -12.96
CA LEU A 30 -11.08 3.24 -14.27
C LEU A 30 -10.85 1.75 -14.59
N ALA A 31 -11.93 0.99 -14.79
CA ALA A 31 -11.87 -0.47 -14.86
C ALA A 31 -11.08 -1.01 -16.06
N SER A 32 -11.08 -0.29 -17.19
CA SER A 32 -10.37 -0.71 -18.41
C SER A 32 -8.84 -0.63 -18.29
N LEU A 33 -8.31 0.16 -17.35
CA LEU A 33 -6.87 0.36 -17.15
C LEU A 33 -6.34 -0.35 -15.91
N VAL A 34 -7.02 -1.43 -15.48
CA VAL A 34 -6.70 -2.09 -14.22
C VAL A 34 -6.54 -3.60 -14.41
N GLU A 35 -5.41 -4.12 -13.94
CA GLU A 35 -5.06 -5.54 -14.03
C GLU A 35 -4.86 -6.18 -12.64
N LYS A 36 -4.95 -7.52 -12.61
CA LYS A 36 -4.72 -8.31 -11.40
C LYS A 36 -3.22 -8.35 -11.08
N LYS A 37 -2.85 -7.88 -9.88
CA LYS A 37 -1.48 -7.97 -9.35
C LYS A 37 -1.39 -8.93 -8.18
N ASN A 38 -0.76 -10.08 -8.39
CA ASN A 38 -0.45 -11.01 -7.31
C ASN A 38 0.89 -10.65 -6.66
N SER A 39 0.98 -10.76 -5.33
CA SER A 39 2.25 -10.58 -4.62
C SER A 39 2.98 -11.92 -4.54
N PRO A 40 4.27 -12.00 -4.93
CA PRO A 40 5.05 -13.24 -4.86
C PRO A 40 5.47 -13.59 -3.42
N GLY A 41 5.25 -12.70 -2.44
CA GLY A 41 5.61 -12.96 -1.04
C GLY A 41 7.09 -13.27 -0.82
N GLY A 42 7.97 -12.69 -1.65
CA GLY A 42 9.42 -12.89 -1.58
C GLY A 42 9.95 -14.21 -2.13
N ARG A 43 9.07 -15.02 -2.77
CA ARG A 43 9.43 -16.33 -3.34
C ARG A 43 9.68 -16.26 -4.85
N ASN A 44 10.53 -17.15 -5.35
CA ASN A 44 10.74 -17.37 -6.79
C ASN A 44 9.84 -18.49 -7.35
N ASN A 45 10.01 -18.83 -8.63
CA ASN A 45 9.31 -19.91 -9.34
C ASN A 45 9.53 -21.32 -8.73
N ASN A 46 10.65 -21.53 -8.02
CA ASN A 46 10.92 -22.78 -7.30
C ASN A 46 10.32 -22.79 -5.88
N GLY A 47 9.59 -21.74 -5.48
CA GLY A 47 9.00 -21.60 -4.15
C GLY A 47 9.97 -21.21 -3.05
N HIS A 48 11.26 -21.03 -3.36
CA HIS A 48 12.28 -20.61 -2.39
C HIS A 48 12.16 -19.13 -2.07
N ILE A 49 12.34 -18.77 -0.79
CA ILE A 49 12.46 -17.37 -0.37
C ILE A 49 13.80 -16.83 -0.88
N THR A 50 13.75 -16.02 -1.93
CA THR A 50 14.94 -15.33 -2.47
C THR A 50 15.07 -13.92 -1.88
N THR A 51 13.96 -13.31 -1.47
CA THR A 51 13.96 -12.01 -0.80
C THR A 51 13.24 -12.09 0.54
N ARG A 52 13.97 -11.83 1.63
CA ARG A 52 13.43 -11.83 3.00
C ARG A 52 12.62 -10.56 3.30
N HIS A 53 11.84 -10.61 4.39
CA HIS A 53 10.98 -9.51 4.87
C HIS A 53 9.94 -9.03 3.84
N ARG A 54 9.54 -9.91 2.91
CA ARG A 54 8.48 -9.68 1.93
C ARG A 54 7.37 -10.71 2.16
N GLY A 55 6.17 -10.25 2.46
CA GLY A 55 5.02 -11.12 2.73
C GLY A 55 3.86 -10.34 3.36
N GLY A 56 2.63 -10.82 3.16
CA GLY A 56 1.42 -10.12 3.63
C GLY A 56 1.12 -8.83 2.86
N GLY A 57 0.59 -7.83 3.57
CA GLY A 57 0.13 -6.56 2.99
C GLY A 57 -1.26 -6.64 2.34
N HIS A 58 -1.89 -5.48 2.16
CA HIS A 58 -3.21 -5.41 1.51
C HIS A 58 -3.11 -5.72 0.00
N LYS A 59 -4.11 -6.42 -0.54
CA LYS A 59 -4.18 -6.75 -1.98
C LYS A 59 -4.23 -5.48 -2.83
N LYS A 60 -3.51 -5.48 -3.95
CA LYS A 60 -3.42 -4.35 -4.87
C LYS A 60 -3.84 -4.77 -6.27
N ARG A 61 -4.33 -3.83 -7.06
CA ARG A 61 -4.49 -3.96 -8.51
C ARG A 61 -3.39 -3.16 -9.19
N TYR A 62 -2.89 -3.63 -10.32
CA TYR A 62 -1.96 -2.87 -11.15
C TYR A 62 -2.77 -1.87 -11.98
N ARG A 63 -2.24 -0.67 -12.15
CA ARG A 63 -2.80 0.35 -13.06
C ARG A 63 -1.83 0.43 -14.23
N LEU A 64 -2.35 0.31 -15.45
CA LEU A 64 -1.59 0.38 -16.70
C LEU A 64 -1.05 1.78 -16.95
#